data_AF-A0A7V9J3D8-F1
#
_entry.id   AF-A0A7V9J3D8-F1
#
_cell.length_a   1.000
_cell.length_b   1.000
_cell.length_c   1.000
_cell.angle_alpha   90.00
_cell.angle_beta   90.00
_cell.angle_gamma   90.00
#
_symmetry.space_group_name_H-M   'P 1'
#
loop_
_entity.id
_entity.type
_entity.pdbx_description
1 polymer ?
#
loop_
_entity_poly.entity_id
_entity_poly.type
_entity_poly.pdbx_seq_one_letter_code
_entity_poly.pdbx_strand_id
1 'polypeptide(L)'
;MPHRPEEGVALLIGFEFRPQELPPAAIGSLEFFLIERYRLYASAQGRLRRGAVVHEPYPLCEAEVTAWDEHLFALDGFTATGLPPDHLVMSRGVDVTIFPLEQF
;
A
#
# COMPACT_ATOMS: atom_id res chain seq x y z
N MET A 1 24.56 -16.42 23.13
CA MET A 1 23.14 -16.84 23.19
C MET A 1 22.72 -17.23 21.78
N PRO A 2 22.36 -18.49 21.50
CA PRO A 2 21.91 -18.86 20.18
C PRO A 2 20.51 -18.27 19.96
N HIS A 3 20.36 -17.45 18.92
CA HIS A 3 19.08 -16.94 18.45
C HIS A 3 18.25 -18.13 17.99
N ARG A 4 17.23 -18.49 18.77
CA ARG A 4 16.22 -19.46 18.36
C ARG A 4 15.47 -18.82 17.19
N PRO A 5 15.36 -19.46 16.01
CA PRO A 5 14.48 -18.93 14.97
C PRO A 5 13.05 -19.00 15.54
N GLU A 6 12.43 -17.83 15.72
CA GLU A 6 10.99 -17.72 15.95
C GLU A 6 10.30 -18.51 14.84
N GLU A 7 9.40 -19.44 15.19
CA GLU A 7 8.60 -20.18 14.21
C GLU A 7 7.91 -19.18 13.29
N GLY A 8 8.22 -19.25 11.99
CA GLY A 8 7.72 -18.29 11.02
C GLY A 8 6.21 -18.30 11.01
N VAL A 9 5.59 -17.23 11.51
CA VAL A 9 4.16 -17.00 11.37
C VAL A 9 3.90 -16.91 9.87
N ALA A 10 3.07 -17.83 9.36
CA ALA A 10 2.62 -17.77 7.98
C ALA A 10 1.84 -16.45 7.81
N LEU A 11 2.44 -15.49 7.11
CA LEU A 11 1.82 -14.22 6.74
C LEU A 11 0.73 -14.53 5.71
N LEU A 12 -0.50 -14.73 6.19
CA LEU A 12 -1.67 -14.93 5.34
C LEU A 12 -2.31 -13.56 5.09
N ILE A 13 -1.72 -12.79 4.19
CA ILE A 13 -2.41 -11.66 3.56
C ILE A 13 -3.19 -12.22 2.37
N GLY A 14 -4.42 -12.66 2.63
CA GLY A 14 -5.34 -13.17 1.60
C GLY A 14 -6.45 -12.17 1.35
N PHE A 15 -6.64 -11.75 0.10
CA PHE A 15 -7.79 -10.94 -0.30
C PHE A 15 -8.49 -11.61 -1.48
N GLU A 16 -9.82 -11.56 -1.45
CA GLU A 16 -10.64 -11.81 -2.62
C GLU A 16 -11.13 -10.45 -3.16
N PHE A 17 -11.46 -10.39 -4.44
CA PHE A 17 -12.02 -9.16 -4.99
C PHE A 17 -13.14 -9.50 -5.94
N ARG A 18 -14.19 -8.69 -5.90
CA ARG A 18 -15.27 -8.75 -6.87
C ARG A 18 -15.01 -7.67 -7.91
N PRO A 19 -15.09 -7.98 -9.22
CA PRO A 19 -14.81 -7.02 -10.27
C PRO A 19 -16.00 -6.06 -10.44
N GLN A 20 -16.28 -5.25 -9.43
CA GLN A 20 -17.20 -4.13 -9.53
C GLN A 20 -16.35 -2.87 -9.57
N GLU A 21 -16.26 -2.29 -10.76
CA GLU A 21 -15.50 -1.05 -10.98
C GLU A 21 -16.13 0.10 -10.21
N LEU A 22 -15.27 0.87 -9.54
CA LEU A 22 -15.61 2.09 -8.87
C LEU A 22 -15.22 3.28 -9.75
N PRO A 23 -15.89 4.43 -9.62
CA PRO A 23 -15.42 5.64 -10.29
C PRO A 23 -14.00 5.99 -9.84
N PRO A 24 -13.21 6.69 -10.69
CA PRO A 24 -11.93 7.23 -10.27
C PRO A 24 -12.08 8.07 -9.00
N ALA A 25 -11.08 8.00 -8.12
CA ALA A 25 -11.09 8.77 -6.89
C ALA A 25 -11.19 10.28 -7.21
N ALA A 26 -12.15 10.96 -6.57
CA ALA A 26 -12.37 12.38 -6.80
C ALA A 26 -11.21 13.20 -6.19
N ILE A 27 -10.71 14.20 -6.92
CA ILE A 27 -9.65 15.09 -6.41
C ILE A 27 -10.10 15.72 -5.09
N GLY A 28 -9.27 15.57 -4.05
CA GLY A 28 -9.54 16.06 -2.70
C GLY A 28 -10.36 15.10 -1.81
N SER A 29 -10.76 13.93 -2.31
CA SER A 29 -11.36 12.88 -1.48
C SER A 29 -10.30 12.11 -0.68
N LEU A 30 -10.76 11.36 0.32
CA LEU A 30 -9.89 10.47 1.10
C LEU A 30 -9.28 9.38 0.21
N GLU A 31 -10.08 8.80 -0.68
CA GLU A 31 -9.64 7.77 -1.63
C GLU A 31 -8.52 8.30 -2.52
N PHE A 32 -8.64 9.54 -3.02
CA PHE A 32 -7.59 10.16 -3.83
C PHE A 32 -6.30 10.30 -3.03
N PHE A 33 -6.38 10.72 -1.76
CA PHE A 33 -5.21 10.82 -0.88
C PHE A 33 -4.56 9.46 -0.59
N LEU A 34 -5.35 8.41 -0.36
CA LEU A 34 -4.84 7.08 -0.01
C LEU A 34 -4.24 6.33 -1.23
N ILE A 35 -4.81 6.53 -2.41
CA ILE A 35 -4.54 5.71 -3.60
C ILE A 35 -3.59 6.37 -4.59
N GLU A 36 -3.76 7.66 -4.88
CA GLU A 36 -3.00 8.31 -5.96
C GLU A 36 -1.57 8.65 -5.51
N ARG A 37 -0.57 8.12 -6.23
CA ARG A 37 0.85 8.17 -5.83
C ARG A 37 1.74 8.75 -6.93
N TYR A 38 1.67 10.06 -7.11
CA TYR A 38 2.46 10.77 -8.13
C TYR A 38 3.90 11.12 -7.71
N ARG A 39 4.34 10.67 -6.53
CA ARG A 39 5.71 10.85 -6.04
C ARG A 39 6.23 9.56 -5.45
N LEU A 40 7.47 9.22 -5.81
CA LEU A 40 8.23 8.14 -5.18
C LEU A 40 9.30 8.76 -4.31
N TYR A 41 9.43 8.25 -3.09
CA TYR A 41 10.49 8.61 -2.16
C TYR A 41 11.37 7.40 -1.91
N ALA A 42 12.69 7.60 -1.94
CA ALA A 42 13.66 6.55 -1.66
C ALA A 42 14.88 7.12 -0.94
N SER A 43 15.48 6.32 -0.06
CA SER A 43 16.77 6.64 0.55
C SER A 43 17.88 5.94 -0.22
N ALA A 44 18.88 6.69 -0.66
CA ALA A 44 20.08 6.15 -1.28
C ALA A 44 21.31 6.84 -0.70
N GLN A 45 22.22 6.04 -0.13
CA GLN A 45 23.43 6.52 0.56
C GLN A 45 23.11 7.50 1.72
N GLY A 46 22.05 7.20 2.49
CA GLY A 46 21.62 8.03 3.62
C GLY A 46 20.98 9.36 3.23
N ARG A 47 20.72 9.59 1.93
CA ARG A 47 20.07 10.80 1.43
C ARG A 47 18.70 10.46 0.88
N LEU A 48 17.70 11.19 1.35
CA LEU A 48 16.34 11.08 0.85
C LEU A 48 16.26 11.71 -0.54
N ARG A 49 15.61 11.02 -1.47
CA ARG A 49 15.42 11.41 -2.85
C ARG A 49 13.96 11.30 -3.23
N ARG A 50 13.56 12.07 -4.22
CA ARG A 50 12.18 12.12 -4.73
C ARG A 50 12.19 12.04 -6.26
N GLY A 51 11.31 11.22 -6.82
CA GLY A 51 11.02 11.17 -8.26
C GLY A 51 9.58 11.56 -8.53
N ALA A 52 9.32 12.11 -9.72
CA ALA A 52 7.96 12.19 -10.25
C ALA A 52 7.53 10.80 -10.75
N VAL A 53 6.29 10.44 -10.45
CA VAL A 53 5.66 9.20 -10.93
C VAL A 53 4.50 9.61 -11.81
N VAL A 54 4.46 9.09 -13.03
CA VAL A 54 3.37 9.32 -13.97
C VAL A 54 2.67 8.00 -14.24
N HIS A 55 1.36 8.01 -14.04
CA HIS A 55 0.44 6.92 -14.32
C HIS A 55 -0.96 7.51 -14.57
N GLU A 56 -1.79 6.76 -15.28
CA GLU A 56 -3.24 7.01 -15.31
C GLU A 56 -3.83 6.83 -13.91
N PRO A 57 -4.94 7.50 -13.53
CA PRO A 57 -5.62 7.25 -12.26
C PRO A 57 -5.88 5.76 -12.05
N TYR A 58 -5.73 5.27 -10.82
CA TYR A 58 -5.86 3.84 -10.56
C TYR A 58 -7.30 3.37 -10.84
N PRO A 59 -7.50 2.31 -11.65
CA PRO A 59 -8.83 1.71 -11.83
C PRO A 59 -9.21 0.99 -10.54
N LEU A 60 -10.18 1.55 -9.82
CA LEU A 60 -10.61 1.04 -8.53
C LEU A 60 -11.71 -0.01 -8.69
N CYS A 61 -11.72 -0.99 -7.79
CA CYS A 61 -12.73 -2.01 -7.66
C CYS A 61 -13.07 -2.25 -6.19
N GLU A 62 -14.30 -2.72 -5.92
CA GLU A 62 -14.65 -3.23 -4.60
C GLU A 62 -13.80 -4.46 -4.22
N ALA A 63 -13.33 -4.48 -2.98
CA ALA A 63 -12.52 -5.57 -2.43
C ALA A 63 -13.31 -6.34 -1.37
N GLU A 64 -13.20 -7.66 -1.36
CA GLU A 64 -13.77 -8.53 -0.33
C GLU A 64 -12.64 -9.24 0.42
N VAL A 65 -12.28 -8.72 1.59
CA VAL A 65 -11.19 -9.31 2.38
C VAL A 65 -11.75 -10.42 3.27
N THR A 66 -11.40 -11.67 2.95
CA THR A 66 -11.84 -12.85 3.71
C THR A 66 -10.94 -13.18 4.90
N ALA A 67 -9.71 -12.64 4.92
CA ALA A 67 -8.77 -12.73 6.04
C ALA A 67 -7.84 -11.51 6.07
N TRP A 68 -7.47 -11.04 7.25
CA TRP A 68 -6.46 -9.99 7.42
C TRP A 68 -5.63 -10.23 8.67
N ASP A 69 -4.44 -9.64 8.70
CA ASP A 69 -3.58 -9.60 9.87
C ASP A 69 -2.99 -8.20 10.07
N GLU A 70 -2.49 -7.94 11.28
CA GLU A 70 -1.88 -6.67 11.67
C GLU A 70 -0.36 -6.82 11.88
N HIS A 71 0.27 -7.85 11.32
CA HIS A 71 1.70 -8.08 11.52
C HIS A 71 2.55 -6.91 10.98
N LEU A 72 2.10 -6.25 9.92
CA LEU A 72 2.75 -5.04 9.41
C LEU A 72 2.79 -3.91 10.44
N PHE A 73 1.80 -3.81 11.34
CA PHE A 73 1.79 -2.79 12.39
C PHE A 73 2.90 -3.08 13.38
N ALA A 74 2.97 -4.33 13.86
CA ALA A 74 4.03 -4.76 14.79
C ALA A 74 5.43 -4.61 14.17
N LEU A 75 5.60 -4.91 12.88
CA LEU A 75 6.86 -4.76 12.16
C LEU A 75 7.33 -3.30 12.08
N ASP A 76 6.41 -2.34 12.09
CA ASP A 76 6.71 -0.91 12.07
C ASP A 76 6.57 -0.25 13.45
N GLY A 77 6.49 -1.06 14.52
CA GLY A 77 6.46 -0.60 15.91
C GLY A 77 5.12 -0.02 16.37
N PHE A 78 4.04 -0.29 15.64
CA PHE A 78 2.68 0.09 16.01
C PHE A 78 1.97 -1.01 16.80
N THR A 79 1.06 -0.60 17.69
CA THR A 79 0.17 -1.48 18.40
C THR A 79 -0.93 -1.98 17.47
N ALA A 80 -1.15 -3.29 17.43
CA ALA A 80 -2.30 -3.89 16.77
C ALA A 80 -3.62 -3.33 17.35
N THR A 81 -4.56 -3.00 16.48
CA THR A 81 -5.85 -2.41 16.86
C THR A 81 -6.89 -3.48 17.17
N GLY A 82 -6.74 -4.68 16.60
CA GLY A 82 -7.74 -5.75 16.66
C GLY A 82 -9.02 -5.43 15.89
N LEU A 83 -9.03 -4.35 15.10
CA LEU A 83 -10.19 -3.89 14.33
C LEU A 83 -10.06 -4.32 12.87
N PRO A 84 -11.18 -4.54 12.17
CA PRO A 84 -11.16 -4.69 10.72
C PRO A 84 -10.75 -3.38 10.04
N PRO A 85 -10.27 -3.43 8.79
CA PRO A 85 -9.96 -2.22 8.03
C PRO A 85 -11.20 -1.33 7.83
N ASP A 86 -11.06 -0.02 8.11
CA ASP A 86 -12.14 0.96 7.89
C ASP A 86 -12.41 1.26 6.41
N HIS A 87 -11.44 0.98 5.53
CA HIS A 87 -11.49 1.29 4.11
C HIS A 87 -10.91 0.14 3.29
N LEU A 88 -11.67 -0.34 2.30
CA LEU A 88 -11.32 -1.49 1.46
C LEU A 88 -11.58 -1.15 -0.01
N VAL A 89 -10.52 -1.06 -0.80
CA VAL A 89 -10.57 -0.96 -2.27
C VAL A 89 -9.39 -1.71 -2.85
N MET A 90 -9.53 -2.13 -4.11
CA MET A 90 -8.47 -2.80 -4.86
C MET A 90 -8.27 -2.09 -6.19
N SER A 91 -7.04 -2.13 -6.71
CA SER A 91 -6.77 -1.81 -8.10
C SER A 91 -5.96 -2.93 -8.73
N ARG A 92 -6.24 -3.21 -10.01
CA ARG A 92 -5.44 -4.16 -10.80
C ARG A 92 -4.04 -3.65 -11.14
N GLY A 93 -3.75 -2.40 -10.78
CA GLY A 93 -2.50 -1.74 -11.12
C GLY A 93 -2.57 -1.04 -12.48
N VAL A 94 -1.55 -0.23 -12.72
CA VAL A 94 -1.37 0.58 -13.93
C VAL A 94 0.09 0.50 -14.33
N ASP A 95 0.38 0.79 -15.60
CA ASP A 95 1.76 1.03 -16.02
C ASP A 95 2.26 2.33 -15.42
N VAL A 96 3.48 2.29 -14.87
CA VAL A 96 4.08 3.40 -14.15
C VAL A 96 5.38 3.83 -14.81
N THR A 97 5.51 5.13 -15.06
CA THR A 97 6.79 5.75 -15.45
C THR A 97 7.36 6.54 -14.29
N ILE A 98 8.58 6.19 -13.87
CA ILE A 98 9.31 6.86 -12.79
C ILE A 98 10.43 7.70 -13.41
N PHE A 99 10.38 9.02 -13.20
CA PHE A 99 11.44 9.94 -13.63
C PHE A 99 12.66 9.88 -12.68
N PRO A 100 13.83 10.42 -13.09
CA PRO A 100 15.03 10.40 -12.27
C PRO A 100 14.80 10.87 -10.83
N LEU A 101 15.43 10.18 -9.88
CA LEU A 101 15.34 10.52 -8.46
C LEU A 101 16.28 11.68 -8.14
N GLU A 102 15.69 12.80 -7.75
CA GLU A 102 16.39 14.02 -7.39
C GLU A 102 16.53 14.13 -5.87
N GLN A 103 17.60 14.78 -5.42
CA GLN A 103 17.75 15.12 -4.01
C GLN A 103 16.91 16.37 -3.71
N PHE A 104 16.34 16.45 -2.51
CA PHE A 104 15.62 17.62 -2.04
C PHE A 104 16.19 18.14 -0.72
#